data_AF-A0ABD7R1P8-F1
#
_entry.id   AF-A0ABD7R1P8-F1
#
_cell.length_a   1.000
_cell.length_b   1.000
_cell.length_c   1.000
_cell.angle_alpha   90.00
_cell.angle_beta   90.00
_cell.angle_gamma   90.00
#
_symmetry.space_group_name_H-M   'P 1'
#
loop_
_entity.id
_entity.type
_entity.pdbx_description
1 polymer ?
#
loop_
_entity_poly.entity_id
_entity_poly.type
_entity_poly.pdbx_seq_one_letter_code
_entity_poly.pdbx_strand_id
1 'polypeptide(L)'
;MTSDAAAPQHDGAGSKLKQAITGPLLYLFILGDVLGAGIYALMGTLSKDVGGALWAPLLLALLLALLTAGSYAELVTKYPKAGGAAVFAERAYKTPIVSFLVGFSMLAAGVTSAAGLSLAFAGDYLGTFVDLPPVPTAIVFLALIACLNARGISDSLRSNVVMTVIEVSGLVIVIVVVAVMLGGGGGDVSRIGEFPTEANPALATLSAAIVAYYSFVGFETSANVAEEVREPSRVYPKALFGALATAGVVYVLVGLASSIALPASELSDSTGPLLAVVSASGVPIPDWVFSLIALVAVANGALLTMIMSSRVTYGMAEQRLLPALLAKVLPNRKTPWTAIVATTVVAMLLTLVGDVGVLAETVVLLLLFVFISTNVAVLVLRRDRVDHDHFRVWTFVPVLGVASCVLLLTQQSGQVWLYAAILLAVGVVLYFVARITGRRSGRDHEAGVIR
;
A
#
# COMPACT_ATOMS: atom_id res chain seq x y z
N MET A 1 5.96 -55.76 4.48
CA MET A 1 4.77 -54.88 4.42
C MET A 1 4.22 -54.72 5.82
N THR A 2 4.60 -53.66 6.54
CA THR A 2 3.90 -53.20 7.75
C THR A 2 4.20 -51.72 7.95
N SER A 3 3.24 -50.90 7.50
CA SER A 3 2.75 -49.68 8.15
C SER A 3 3.77 -48.69 8.75
N ASP A 4 4.21 -47.73 7.94
CA ASP A 4 4.63 -46.42 8.44
C ASP A 4 3.36 -45.59 8.71
N ALA A 5 2.94 -45.53 9.97
CA ALA A 5 1.87 -44.65 10.40
C ALA A 5 2.41 -43.21 10.45
N ALA A 6 1.95 -42.39 9.50
CA ALA A 6 2.21 -40.97 9.46
C ALA A 6 1.83 -40.32 10.80
N ALA A 7 2.80 -39.60 11.40
CA ALA A 7 2.60 -38.83 12.61
C ALA A 7 1.49 -37.77 12.40
N PRO A 8 0.61 -37.55 13.39
CA PRO A 8 -0.42 -36.54 13.30
C PRO A 8 0.23 -35.15 13.25
N GLN A 9 -0.04 -34.42 12.17
CA GLN A 9 0.24 -32.98 12.11
C GLN A 9 -0.55 -32.31 13.23
N HIS A 10 0.17 -31.65 14.15
CA HIS A 10 -0.44 -30.79 15.16
C HIS A 10 -1.16 -29.64 14.45
N ASP A 11 -2.48 -29.76 14.30
CA ASP A 11 -3.36 -28.62 14.07
C ASP A 11 -3.15 -27.63 15.22
N GLY A 12 -2.44 -26.55 14.94
CA GLY A 12 -2.19 -25.47 15.89
C GLY A 12 -3.50 -24.90 16.38
N ALA A 13 -3.84 -25.21 17.64
CA ALA A 13 -4.99 -24.68 18.35
C ALA A 13 -4.94 -23.14 18.35
N GLY A 14 -5.79 -22.49 17.53
CA GLY A 14 -6.01 -21.04 17.60
C GLY A 14 -6.46 -20.34 16.32
N SER A 15 -6.29 -20.92 15.12
CA SER A 15 -6.73 -20.28 13.88
C SER A 15 -8.17 -20.65 13.55
N LYS A 16 -9.05 -19.64 13.40
CA LYS A 16 -10.43 -19.84 12.90
C LYS A 16 -10.47 -19.96 11.37
N LEU A 17 -9.36 -19.71 10.68
CA LEU A 17 -9.25 -19.63 9.23
C LEU A 17 -8.48 -20.83 8.64
N LYS A 18 -8.87 -21.26 7.43
CA LYS A 18 -8.23 -22.39 6.74
C LYS A 18 -6.89 -21.96 6.16
N GLN A 19 -5.81 -22.66 6.53
CA GLN A 19 -4.45 -22.39 6.02
C GLN A 19 -4.29 -22.81 4.54
N ALA A 20 -4.73 -21.95 3.63
CA ALA A 20 -4.76 -22.21 2.19
C ALA A 20 -3.58 -21.56 1.42
N ILE A 21 -2.91 -20.57 2.00
CA ILE A 21 -1.90 -19.75 1.31
C ILE A 21 -0.53 -20.42 1.39
N THR A 22 0.07 -20.70 0.23
CA THR A 22 1.42 -21.24 0.10
C THR A 22 2.45 -20.13 -0.06
N GLY A 23 3.73 -20.43 0.15
CA GLY A 23 4.82 -19.45 0.02
C GLY A 23 4.90 -18.74 -1.34
N PRO A 24 4.81 -19.44 -2.48
CA PRO A 24 4.80 -18.78 -3.79
C PRO A 24 3.57 -17.88 -3.99
N LEU A 25 2.42 -18.29 -3.48
CA LEU A 25 1.19 -17.50 -3.55
C LEU A 25 1.30 -16.22 -2.71
N LEU A 26 1.87 -16.33 -1.51
CA LEU A 26 2.15 -15.19 -0.64
C LEU A 26 3.20 -14.26 -1.28
N TYR A 27 4.25 -14.80 -1.88
CA TYR A 27 5.27 -14.01 -2.58
C TYR A 27 4.64 -13.20 -3.72
N LEU A 28 3.83 -13.83 -4.58
CA LEU A 28 3.15 -13.13 -5.67
C LEU A 28 2.13 -12.12 -5.15
N PHE A 29 1.44 -12.44 -4.05
CA PHE A 29 0.52 -11.50 -3.40
C PHE A 29 1.24 -10.24 -2.91
N ILE A 30 2.34 -10.40 -2.16
CA ILE A 30 3.16 -9.28 -1.68
C ILE A 30 3.77 -8.52 -2.85
N LEU A 31 4.27 -9.25 -3.86
CA LEU A 31 4.90 -8.65 -5.02
C LEU A 31 3.93 -7.78 -5.80
N GLY A 32 2.70 -8.24 -6.05
CA GLY A 32 1.68 -7.43 -6.73
C GLY A 32 1.21 -6.23 -5.93
N ASP A 33 1.01 -6.41 -4.63
CA ASP A 33 0.56 -5.30 -3.78
C ASP A 33 1.63 -4.20 -3.69
N VAL A 34 2.92 -4.59 -3.67
CA VAL A 34 4.04 -3.64 -3.73
C VAL A 34 4.25 -3.07 -5.14
N LEU A 35 4.30 -3.91 -6.17
CA LEU A 35 4.50 -3.51 -7.59
C LEU A 35 3.34 -2.75 -8.19
N GLY A 36 2.26 -2.58 -7.42
CA GLY A 36 1.05 -1.91 -7.85
C GLY A 36 1.29 -0.49 -8.35
N ALA A 37 0.21 0.23 -8.55
CA ALA A 37 0.24 1.42 -9.40
C ALA A 37 1.01 2.64 -8.90
N GLY A 38 1.68 2.58 -7.75
CA GLY A 38 2.58 3.64 -7.29
C GLY A 38 3.66 3.98 -8.32
N ILE A 39 4.36 2.98 -8.88
CA ILE A 39 5.44 3.23 -9.84
C ILE A 39 4.91 3.76 -11.19
N TYR A 40 3.72 3.34 -11.59
CA TYR A 40 3.05 3.79 -12.82
C TYR A 40 2.60 5.25 -12.71
N ALA A 41 2.17 5.68 -11.53
CA ALA A 41 1.60 7.00 -11.30
C ALA A 41 2.64 8.05 -10.89
N LEU A 42 3.71 7.66 -10.19
CA LEU A 42 4.58 8.61 -9.48
C LEU A 42 5.95 8.84 -10.11
N MET A 43 6.27 8.16 -11.22
CA MET A 43 7.58 8.34 -11.87
C MET A 43 7.81 9.80 -12.31
N GLY A 44 6.75 10.48 -12.78
CA GLY A 44 6.82 11.88 -13.17
C GLY A 44 7.10 12.78 -11.98
N THR A 45 6.38 12.59 -10.86
CA THR A 45 6.63 13.30 -9.60
C THR A 45 8.06 13.07 -9.10
N LEU A 46 8.58 11.84 -9.17
CA LEU A 46 9.96 11.52 -8.79
C LEU A 46 10.99 12.26 -9.64
N SER A 47 10.77 12.34 -10.96
CA SER A 47 11.69 13.00 -11.88
C SER A 47 11.80 14.51 -11.63
N LYS A 48 10.73 15.13 -11.14
CA LYS A 48 10.73 16.54 -10.76
C LYS A 48 11.67 16.83 -9.58
N ASP A 49 11.71 15.92 -8.60
CA ASP A 49 12.46 16.13 -7.37
C ASP A 49 13.94 15.74 -7.49
N VAL A 50 14.25 14.67 -8.23
CA VAL A 50 15.62 14.12 -8.32
C VAL A 50 16.27 14.26 -9.68
N GLY A 51 15.54 14.73 -10.70
CA GLY A 51 16.03 14.77 -12.08
C GLY A 51 16.13 13.37 -12.68
N GLY A 52 17.23 13.13 -13.40
CA GLY A 52 17.50 11.85 -14.06
C GLY A 52 18.07 10.77 -13.13
N ALA A 53 18.40 11.08 -11.87
CA ALA A 53 18.88 10.10 -10.89
C ALA A 53 17.75 9.28 -10.21
N LEU A 54 16.69 8.90 -10.95
CA LEU A 54 15.49 8.19 -10.48
C LEU A 54 15.76 6.90 -9.69
N TRP A 55 16.85 6.21 -10.01
CA TRP A 55 17.24 4.96 -9.36
C TRP A 55 17.65 5.14 -7.90
N ALA A 56 18.23 6.28 -7.55
CA ALA A 56 18.76 6.55 -6.21
C ALA A 56 17.66 6.64 -5.13
N PRO A 57 16.57 7.42 -5.31
CA PRO A 57 15.49 7.46 -4.33
C PRO A 57 14.72 6.15 -4.25
N LEU A 58 14.57 5.42 -5.36
CA LEU A 58 13.94 4.08 -5.35
C LEU A 58 14.77 3.08 -4.55
N LEU A 59 16.10 3.10 -4.70
CA LEU A 59 17.00 2.25 -3.91
C LEU A 59 16.99 2.66 -2.43
N LEU A 60 17.00 3.96 -2.12
CA LEU A 60 16.92 4.44 -0.75
C LEU A 60 15.59 4.03 -0.12
N ALA A 61 14.47 4.23 -0.80
CA ALA A 61 13.15 3.83 -0.34
C ALA A 61 13.05 2.32 -0.07
N LEU A 62 13.64 1.47 -0.92
CA LEU A 62 13.76 0.03 -0.68
C LEU A 62 14.48 -0.27 0.65
N LEU A 63 15.63 0.35 0.86
CA LEU A 63 16.42 0.14 2.08
C LEU A 63 15.61 0.54 3.33
N LEU A 64 14.89 1.67 3.27
CA LEU A 64 14.03 2.13 4.35
C LEU A 64 12.83 1.19 4.58
N ALA A 65 12.23 0.66 3.51
CA ALA A 65 11.12 -0.28 3.58
C ALA A 65 11.56 -1.61 4.21
N LEU A 66 12.76 -2.12 3.86
CA LEU A 66 13.32 -3.35 4.43
C LEU A 66 13.50 -3.29 5.95
N LEU A 67 13.83 -2.12 6.51
CA LEU A 67 13.93 -1.94 7.97
C LEU A 67 12.60 -2.23 8.65
N THR A 68 11.52 -1.61 8.16
CA THR A 68 10.17 -1.81 8.68
C THR A 68 9.64 -3.22 8.35
N ALA A 69 9.94 -3.76 7.18
CA ALA A 69 9.57 -5.12 6.80
C ALA A 69 10.16 -6.17 7.75
N GLY A 70 11.39 -5.97 8.25
CA GLY A 70 11.99 -6.82 9.28
C GLY A 70 11.20 -6.82 10.59
N SER A 71 10.70 -5.66 10.99
CA SER A 71 9.80 -5.52 12.14
C SER A 71 8.46 -6.24 11.94
N TYR A 72 7.87 -6.13 10.74
CA TYR A 72 6.66 -6.88 10.39
C TYR A 72 6.89 -8.39 10.38
N ALA A 73 8.00 -8.87 9.80
CA ALA A 73 8.33 -10.28 9.78
C ALA A 73 8.41 -10.88 11.19
N GLU A 74 9.03 -10.16 12.15
CA GLU A 74 9.08 -10.61 13.55
C GLU A 74 7.70 -10.63 14.20
N LEU A 75 6.89 -9.57 14.07
CA LEU A 75 5.57 -9.52 14.71
C LEU A 75 4.57 -10.51 14.11
N VAL A 76 4.56 -10.66 12.79
CA VAL A 76 3.63 -11.57 12.10
C VAL A 76 3.96 -13.03 12.41
N THR A 77 5.24 -13.40 12.45
CA THR A 77 5.63 -14.77 12.82
C THR A 77 5.43 -15.05 14.31
N LYS A 78 5.57 -14.04 15.16
CA LYS A 78 5.30 -14.15 16.61
C LYS A 78 3.82 -14.21 16.93
N TYR A 79 3.01 -13.39 16.26
CA TYR A 79 1.56 -13.29 16.46
C TYR A 79 0.85 -13.38 15.10
N PRO A 80 0.70 -14.59 14.52
CA PRO A 80 0.02 -14.79 13.26
C PRO A 80 -1.49 -14.64 13.48
N LYS A 81 -1.95 -13.40 13.68
CA LYS A 81 -3.35 -13.05 13.81
C LYS A 81 -3.78 -12.06 12.74
N ALA A 82 -5.01 -12.19 12.26
CA ALA A 82 -5.61 -11.24 11.35
C ALA A 82 -5.78 -9.87 12.05
N GLY A 83 -5.54 -8.78 11.32
CA GLY A 83 -5.69 -7.40 11.82
C GLY A 83 -4.40 -6.56 11.86
N GLY A 84 -3.27 -7.11 11.42
CA GLY A 84 -2.07 -6.34 11.06
C GLY A 84 -1.57 -5.37 12.15
N ALA A 85 -1.20 -4.15 11.74
CA ALA A 85 -0.55 -3.18 12.60
C ALA A 85 -1.39 -2.71 13.80
N ALA A 86 -2.72 -2.64 13.64
CA ALA A 86 -3.62 -2.25 14.72
C ALA A 86 -3.58 -3.27 15.88
N VAL A 87 -3.57 -4.57 15.56
CA VAL A 87 -3.47 -5.64 16.56
C VAL A 87 -2.11 -5.61 17.27
N PHE A 88 -1.03 -5.30 16.54
CA PHE A 88 0.29 -5.14 17.15
C PHE A 88 0.34 -3.95 18.12
N ALA A 89 -0.26 -2.82 17.73
CA ALA A 89 -0.36 -1.64 18.59
C ALA A 89 -1.22 -1.91 19.85
N GLU A 90 -2.36 -2.60 19.70
CA GLU A 90 -3.21 -2.98 20.83
C GLU A 90 -2.45 -3.80 21.86
N ARG A 91 -1.70 -4.81 21.40
CA ARG A 91 -0.91 -5.68 22.29
C ARG A 91 0.25 -4.94 22.95
N ALA A 92 0.97 -4.11 22.19
CA ALA A 92 2.17 -3.43 22.68
C ALA A 92 1.84 -2.32 23.69
N TYR A 93 0.88 -1.45 23.36
CA TYR A 93 0.61 -0.24 24.15
C TYR A 93 -0.52 -0.41 25.17
N LYS A 94 -1.36 -1.45 25.03
CA LYS A 94 -2.53 -1.71 25.89
C LYS A 94 -3.44 -0.49 26.06
N THR A 95 -3.40 0.42 25.08
CA THR A 95 -4.13 1.70 25.09
C THR A 95 -5.04 1.73 23.87
N PRO A 96 -6.38 1.67 24.06
CA PRO A 96 -7.33 1.55 22.94
C PRO A 96 -7.24 2.69 21.92
N ILE A 97 -6.93 3.92 22.36
CA ILE A 97 -6.82 5.07 21.47
C ILE A 97 -5.62 4.96 20.51
N VAL A 98 -4.51 4.36 20.95
CA VAL A 98 -3.32 4.20 20.10
C VAL A 98 -3.57 3.15 19.02
N SER A 99 -4.18 2.01 19.40
CA SER A 99 -4.60 0.99 18.43
C SER A 99 -5.60 1.56 17.42
N PHE A 100 -6.58 2.33 17.90
CA PHE A 100 -7.53 3.02 17.05
C PHE A 100 -6.84 3.97 16.07
N LEU A 101 -5.95 4.84 16.55
CA LEU A 101 -5.24 5.80 15.69
C LEU A 101 -4.38 5.09 14.64
N VAL A 102 -3.70 4.00 14.99
CA VAL A 102 -2.92 3.20 14.05
C VAL A 102 -3.81 2.58 12.98
N GLY A 103 -4.93 1.95 13.38
CA GLY A 103 -5.89 1.39 12.43
C GLY A 103 -6.56 2.47 11.56
N PHE A 104 -6.85 3.64 12.14
CA PHE A 104 -7.43 4.76 11.44
C PHE A 104 -6.44 5.40 10.46
N SER A 105 -5.16 5.50 10.81
CA SER A 105 -4.11 5.94 9.88
C SER A 105 -4.00 4.99 8.69
N MET A 106 -4.06 3.68 8.90
CA MET A 106 -4.10 2.71 7.80
C MET A 106 -5.35 2.87 6.92
N LEU A 107 -6.51 3.10 7.54
CA LEU A 107 -7.76 3.37 6.82
C LEU A 107 -7.65 4.66 5.98
N ALA A 108 -7.21 5.76 6.59
CA ALA A 108 -7.06 7.04 5.93
C ALA A 108 -6.03 6.97 4.79
N ALA A 109 -4.94 6.23 4.99
CA ALA A 109 -3.95 5.93 3.96
C ALA A 109 -4.59 5.15 2.79
N GLY A 110 -5.36 4.10 3.06
CA GLY A 110 -6.04 3.33 2.01
C GLY A 110 -7.02 4.17 1.18
N VAL A 111 -7.81 5.04 1.83
CA VAL A 111 -8.77 5.93 1.15
C VAL A 111 -8.06 7.02 0.33
N THR A 112 -6.97 7.57 0.87
CA THR A 112 -6.16 8.59 0.17
C THR A 112 -5.42 7.99 -1.02
N SER A 113 -4.92 6.75 -0.88
CA SER A 113 -4.28 5.98 -1.95
C SER A 113 -5.25 5.70 -3.08
N ALA A 114 -6.48 5.26 -2.76
CA ALA A 114 -7.51 5.04 -3.76
C ALA A 114 -7.85 6.31 -4.56
N ALA A 115 -7.88 7.48 -3.91
CA ALA A 115 -8.06 8.77 -4.58
C ALA A 115 -6.90 9.08 -5.55
N GLY A 116 -5.66 8.93 -5.10
CA GLY A 116 -4.47 9.17 -5.93
C GLY A 116 -4.38 8.24 -7.13
N LEU A 117 -4.65 6.94 -6.93
CA LEU A 117 -4.71 5.95 -8.01
C LEU A 117 -5.85 6.23 -8.99
N SER A 118 -6.99 6.74 -8.52
CA SER A 118 -8.11 7.10 -9.41
C SER A 118 -7.80 8.30 -10.30
N LEU A 119 -7.02 9.26 -9.80
CA LEU A 119 -6.51 10.37 -10.61
C LEU A 119 -5.48 9.88 -11.64
N ALA A 120 -4.57 8.99 -11.23
CA ALA A 120 -3.61 8.38 -12.14
C ALA A 120 -4.29 7.55 -13.25
N PHE A 121 -5.37 6.83 -12.92
CA PHE A 121 -6.19 6.10 -13.89
C PHE A 121 -6.80 7.05 -14.92
N ALA A 122 -7.25 8.22 -14.49
CA ALA A 122 -7.90 9.22 -15.32
C ALA A 122 -6.93 10.09 -16.15
N GLY A 123 -5.61 9.90 -16.01
CA GLY A 123 -4.58 10.59 -16.77
C GLY A 123 -4.33 10.01 -18.17
N ASP A 124 -3.11 10.18 -18.66
CA ASP A 124 -2.69 9.85 -20.05
C ASP A 124 -2.95 8.37 -20.41
N TYR A 125 -2.94 7.47 -19.42
CA TYR A 125 -3.28 6.06 -19.61
C TYR A 125 -4.69 5.86 -20.18
N LEU A 126 -5.70 6.57 -19.65
CA LEU A 126 -7.06 6.51 -20.21
C LEU A 126 -7.21 7.45 -21.41
N GLY A 127 -6.47 8.56 -21.43
CA GLY A 127 -6.41 9.50 -22.56
C GLY A 127 -6.03 8.85 -23.89
N THR A 128 -5.31 7.72 -23.85
CA THR A 128 -5.01 6.90 -25.05
C THR A 128 -6.27 6.35 -25.74
N PHE A 129 -7.36 6.13 -24.98
CA PHE A 129 -8.62 5.57 -25.49
C PHE A 129 -9.70 6.63 -25.63
N VAL A 130 -9.85 7.49 -24.61
CA VAL A 130 -10.88 8.52 -24.55
C VAL A 130 -10.32 9.73 -23.82
N ASP A 131 -10.42 10.89 -24.45
CA ASP A 131 -10.05 12.17 -23.83
C ASP A 131 -11.22 12.67 -22.97
N LEU A 132 -11.06 12.59 -21.64
CA LEU A 132 -12.05 13.02 -20.66
C LEU A 132 -11.37 13.83 -19.55
N PRO A 133 -12.07 14.81 -18.94
CA PRO A 133 -11.53 15.53 -17.80
C PRO A 133 -11.14 14.58 -16.65
N PRO A 134 -9.93 14.72 -16.05
CA PRO A 134 -9.42 13.75 -15.09
C PRO A 134 -10.29 13.58 -13.84
N VAL A 135 -10.73 14.70 -13.25
CA VAL A 135 -11.45 14.70 -11.97
C VAL A 135 -12.84 14.02 -12.06
N PRO A 136 -13.74 14.39 -13.00
CA PRO A 136 -14.99 13.66 -13.21
C PRO A 136 -14.78 12.17 -13.49
N THR A 137 -13.74 11.84 -14.26
CA THR A 137 -13.43 10.46 -14.62
C THR A 137 -12.97 9.65 -13.42
N ALA A 138 -12.11 10.22 -12.56
CA ALA A 138 -11.71 9.61 -11.29
C ALA A 138 -12.91 9.36 -10.36
N ILE A 139 -13.89 10.28 -10.31
CA ILE A 139 -15.12 10.12 -9.52
C ILE A 139 -15.98 8.96 -10.07
N VAL A 140 -16.18 8.91 -11.39
CA VAL A 140 -16.93 7.81 -12.03
C VAL A 140 -16.22 6.48 -11.79
N PHE A 141 -14.90 6.46 -11.91
CA PHE A 141 -14.08 5.28 -11.66
C PHE A 141 -14.19 4.78 -10.21
N LEU A 142 -14.11 5.67 -9.22
CA LEU A 142 -14.36 5.35 -7.81
C LEU A 142 -15.77 4.80 -7.58
N ALA A 143 -16.79 5.35 -8.25
CA ALA A 143 -18.15 4.84 -8.18
C ALA A 143 -18.27 3.41 -8.75
N LEU A 144 -17.55 3.13 -9.85
CA LEU A 144 -17.48 1.78 -10.42
C LEU A 144 -16.78 0.81 -9.46
N ILE A 145 -15.64 1.20 -8.88
CA ILE A 145 -14.94 0.39 -7.86
C ILE A 145 -15.85 0.13 -6.66
N ALA A 146 -16.58 1.15 -6.17
CA ALA A 146 -17.53 1.00 -5.08
C ALA A 146 -18.64 -0.01 -5.43
N CYS A 147 -19.15 0.02 -6.66
CA CYS A 147 -20.13 -0.94 -7.15
C CYS A 147 -19.56 -2.37 -7.22
N LEU A 148 -18.32 -2.53 -7.70
CA LEU A 148 -17.63 -3.82 -7.75
C LEU A 148 -17.40 -4.37 -6.34
N ASN A 149 -16.94 -3.52 -5.42
CA ASN A 149 -16.75 -3.85 -4.01
C ASN A 149 -18.08 -4.24 -3.35
N ALA A 150 -19.17 -3.50 -3.61
CA ALA A 150 -20.50 -3.79 -3.07
C ALA A 150 -21.11 -5.09 -3.61
N ARG A 151 -20.82 -5.44 -4.88
CA ARG A 151 -21.18 -6.74 -5.48
C ARG A 151 -20.46 -7.91 -4.79
N GLY A 152 -19.41 -7.62 -4.03
CA GLY A 152 -18.56 -8.62 -3.37
C GLY A 152 -17.66 -9.32 -4.38
N ILE A 153 -17.26 -8.63 -5.46
CA ILE A 153 -16.38 -9.20 -6.49
C ILE A 153 -14.98 -9.49 -5.93
N SER A 154 -14.64 -8.92 -4.77
CA SER A 154 -13.39 -9.23 -4.07
C SER A 154 -13.33 -10.67 -3.54
N ASP A 155 -12.29 -11.45 -3.73
CA ASP A 155 -11.29 -11.57 -4.78
C ASP A 155 -10.60 -12.89 -4.43
N SER A 156 -10.47 -13.79 -5.39
CA SER A 156 -9.62 -14.96 -5.16
C SER A 156 -8.18 -14.46 -5.12
N LEU A 157 -7.35 -14.96 -4.19
CA LEU A 157 -5.89 -14.79 -4.26
C LEU A 157 -5.34 -15.11 -5.67
N ARG A 158 -6.04 -15.95 -6.44
CA ARG A 158 -5.72 -16.24 -7.85
C ARG A 158 -5.95 -15.07 -8.79
N SER A 159 -7.02 -14.28 -8.62
CA SER A 159 -7.26 -13.06 -9.40
C SER A 159 -6.12 -12.06 -9.17
N ASN A 160 -5.72 -11.88 -7.91
CA ASN A 160 -4.60 -11.02 -7.56
C ASN A 160 -3.31 -11.44 -8.27
N VAL A 161 -3.00 -12.74 -8.26
CA VAL A 161 -1.83 -13.28 -8.99
C VAL A 161 -1.87 -12.95 -10.48
N VAL A 162 -3.04 -13.05 -11.13
CA VAL A 162 -3.17 -12.70 -12.55
C VAL A 162 -2.87 -11.21 -12.76
N MET A 163 -3.42 -10.34 -11.92
CA MET A 163 -3.14 -8.89 -11.99
C MET A 163 -1.66 -8.60 -11.74
N THR A 164 -1.03 -9.26 -10.77
CA THR A 164 0.41 -9.14 -10.52
C THR A 164 1.24 -9.52 -11.74
N VAL A 165 0.88 -10.60 -12.42
CA VAL A 165 1.60 -11.02 -13.64
C VAL A 165 1.46 -9.96 -14.73
N ILE A 166 0.28 -9.36 -14.88
CA ILE A 166 0.04 -8.26 -15.83
C ILE A 166 0.87 -7.03 -15.44
N GLU A 167 0.86 -6.62 -14.18
CA GLU A 167 1.66 -5.50 -13.63
C GLU A 167 3.15 -5.70 -13.89
N VAL A 168 3.70 -6.85 -13.48
CA VAL A 168 5.11 -7.20 -13.70
C VAL A 168 5.44 -7.17 -15.19
N SER A 169 4.55 -7.69 -16.05
CA SER A 169 4.80 -7.72 -17.49
C SER A 169 4.92 -6.31 -18.08
N GLY A 170 4.12 -5.34 -17.63
CA GLY A 170 4.23 -3.96 -18.08
C GLY A 170 5.57 -3.33 -17.69
N LEU A 171 6.02 -3.52 -16.46
CA LEU A 171 7.33 -3.01 -16.02
C LEU A 171 8.48 -3.66 -16.77
N VAL A 172 8.39 -4.98 -17.04
CA VAL A 172 9.38 -5.69 -17.86
C VAL A 172 9.38 -5.17 -19.30
N ILE A 173 8.22 -4.83 -19.88
CA ILE A 173 8.14 -4.21 -21.21
C ILE A 173 8.92 -2.90 -21.23
N VAL A 174 8.74 -2.02 -20.24
CA VAL A 174 9.50 -0.75 -20.15
C VAL A 174 11.02 -1.01 -20.17
N ILE A 175 11.49 -1.96 -19.35
CA ILE A 175 12.92 -2.31 -19.26
C ILE A 175 13.44 -2.83 -20.60
N VAL A 176 12.72 -3.76 -21.24
CA VAL A 176 13.13 -4.40 -22.49
C VAL A 176 13.15 -3.39 -23.64
N VAL A 177 12.12 -2.57 -23.73
CA VAL A 177 11.95 -1.56 -24.77
C VAL A 177 13.08 -0.53 -24.73
N VAL A 178 13.45 -0.06 -23.55
CA VAL A 178 14.58 0.86 -23.37
C VAL A 178 15.92 0.15 -23.64
N ALA A 179 16.06 -1.12 -23.26
CA ALA A 179 17.26 -1.90 -23.60
C ALA A 179 17.44 -2.07 -25.12
N VAL A 180 16.34 -2.25 -25.87
CA VAL A 180 16.36 -2.28 -27.34
C VAL A 180 16.72 -0.91 -27.92
N MET A 181 16.14 0.18 -27.38
CA MET A 181 16.48 1.55 -27.78
C MET A 181 17.99 1.83 -27.61
N LEU A 182 18.55 1.45 -26.46
CA LEU A 182 19.99 1.50 -26.18
C LEU A 182 20.81 0.69 -27.18
N GLY A 183 20.39 -0.54 -27.46
CA GLY A 183 21.05 -1.42 -28.44
C GLY A 183 21.00 -0.88 -29.87
N GLY A 184 19.98 -0.07 -30.20
CA GLY A 184 19.82 0.65 -31.45
C GLY A 184 20.61 1.97 -31.54
N GLY A 185 21.36 2.34 -30.49
CA GLY A 185 22.11 3.60 -30.42
C GLY A 185 21.28 4.83 -30.01
N GLY A 186 20.05 4.63 -29.56
CA GLY A 186 19.20 5.66 -28.96
C GLY A 186 19.33 5.73 -27.43
N GLY A 187 18.64 6.69 -26.83
CA GLY A 187 18.71 6.94 -25.39
C GLY A 187 20.00 7.63 -24.95
N ASP A 188 20.00 8.17 -23.73
CA ASP A 188 21.12 8.91 -23.18
C ASP A 188 21.46 8.43 -21.77
N VAL A 189 22.54 7.67 -21.66
CA VAL A 189 23.02 7.11 -20.39
C VAL A 189 23.57 8.19 -19.46
N SER A 190 23.97 9.36 -19.98
CA SER A 190 24.51 10.43 -19.13
C SER A 190 23.47 11.00 -18.17
N ARG A 191 22.18 10.90 -18.53
CA ARG A 191 21.03 11.36 -17.73
C ARG A 191 20.87 10.65 -16.40
N ILE A 192 21.39 9.42 -16.23
CA ILE A 192 21.23 8.66 -14.96
C ILE A 192 21.90 9.33 -13.75
N GLY A 193 22.82 10.26 -14.00
CA GLY A 193 23.53 11.03 -12.99
C GLY A 193 23.15 12.52 -12.95
N GLU A 194 22.15 12.94 -13.74
CA GLU A 194 21.71 14.33 -13.78
C GLU A 194 20.81 14.64 -12.58
N PHE A 195 21.29 15.53 -11.73
CA PHE A 195 20.51 16.13 -10.65
C PHE A 195 20.09 17.55 -11.03
N PRO A 196 19.01 18.09 -10.44
CA PRO A 196 18.65 19.50 -10.62
C PRO A 196 19.83 20.41 -10.25
N THR A 197 20.13 21.39 -11.11
CA THR A 197 21.33 22.24 -11.04
C THR A 197 21.50 23.02 -9.74
N GLU A 198 20.41 23.32 -9.04
CA GLU A 198 20.41 24.09 -7.79
C GLU A 198 20.23 23.22 -6.53
N ALA A 199 20.05 21.90 -6.67
CA ALA A 199 19.75 21.02 -5.55
C ALA A 199 20.99 20.26 -5.07
N ASN A 200 21.11 20.11 -3.74
CA ASN A 200 22.09 19.16 -3.18
C ASN A 200 21.62 17.73 -3.52
N PRO A 201 22.44 16.90 -4.20
CA PRO A 201 22.04 15.55 -4.62
C PRO A 201 21.52 14.68 -3.49
N ALA A 202 22.07 14.80 -2.27
CA ALA A 202 21.63 14.03 -1.12
C ALA A 202 20.24 14.46 -0.61
N LEU A 203 19.97 15.77 -0.59
CA LEU A 203 18.65 16.30 -0.18
C LEU A 203 17.58 16.03 -1.24
N ALA A 204 17.92 16.15 -2.52
CA ALA A 204 17.04 15.80 -3.63
C ALA A 204 16.67 14.31 -3.59
N THR A 205 17.66 13.44 -3.42
CA THR A 205 17.44 12.00 -3.27
C THR A 205 16.57 11.69 -2.06
N LEU A 206 16.81 12.36 -0.93
CA LEU A 206 16.03 12.12 0.28
C LEU A 206 14.57 12.59 0.12
N SER A 207 14.34 13.73 -0.52
CA SER A 207 12.99 14.27 -0.77
C SER A 207 12.23 13.34 -1.72
N ALA A 208 12.83 12.96 -2.84
CA ALA A 208 12.25 12.02 -3.79
C ALA A 208 12.06 10.62 -3.18
N ALA A 209 12.87 10.21 -2.20
CA ALA A 209 12.71 8.94 -1.51
C ALA A 209 11.37 8.84 -0.75
N ILE A 210 10.76 9.96 -0.35
CA ILE A 210 9.43 9.98 0.27
C ILE A 210 8.37 9.54 -0.73
N VAL A 211 8.38 10.14 -1.92
CA VAL A 211 7.46 9.79 -3.00
C VAL A 211 7.72 8.34 -3.44
N ALA A 212 8.98 7.95 -3.56
CA ALA A 212 9.36 6.58 -3.93
C ALA A 212 8.94 5.55 -2.88
N TYR A 213 8.91 5.95 -1.60
CA TYR A 213 8.44 5.09 -0.51
C TYR A 213 7.00 4.66 -0.69
N TYR A 214 6.16 5.50 -1.32
CA TYR A 214 4.79 5.12 -1.69
C TYR A 214 4.77 3.88 -2.59
N SER A 215 5.70 3.77 -3.55
CA SER A 215 5.78 2.60 -4.44
C SER A 215 6.15 1.32 -3.70
N PHE A 216 6.69 1.40 -2.48
CA PHE A 216 6.98 0.24 -1.63
C PHE A 216 5.90 -0.05 -0.60
N VAL A 217 4.86 0.77 -0.50
CA VAL A 217 3.69 0.52 0.34
C VAL A 217 2.93 -0.69 -0.21
N GLY A 218 2.37 -1.51 0.67
CA GLY A 218 1.58 -2.70 0.33
C GLY A 218 2.08 -3.95 1.04
N PHE A 219 3.38 -4.04 1.34
CA PHE A 219 3.90 -5.22 2.04
C PHE A 219 3.23 -5.46 3.41
N GLU A 220 2.73 -4.42 4.06
CA GLU A 220 2.01 -4.48 5.34
C GLU A 220 0.63 -5.15 5.22
N THR A 221 0.00 -5.13 4.05
CA THR A 221 -1.31 -5.77 3.83
C THR A 221 -1.21 -7.29 3.98
N SER A 222 -0.03 -7.85 3.68
CA SER A 222 0.24 -9.28 3.82
C SER A 222 0.18 -9.77 5.27
N ALA A 223 0.35 -8.88 6.25
CA ALA A 223 0.16 -9.20 7.66
C ALA A 223 -1.30 -9.59 7.97
N ASN A 224 -2.28 -9.12 7.18
CA ASN A 224 -3.69 -9.41 7.40
C ASN A 224 -4.08 -10.84 7.01
N VAL A 225 -3.36 -11.45 6.07
CA VAL A 225 -3.60 -12.82 5.60
C VAL A 225 -2.69 -13.85 6.30
N ALA A 226 -1.91 -13.41 7.29
CA ALA A 226 -0.95 -14.26 8.00
C ALA A 226 -1.57 -15.51 8.65
N GLU A 227 -2.82 -15.44 9.13
CA GLU A 227 -3.56 -16.60 9.69
C GLU A 227 -3.84 -17.69 8.64
N GLU A 228 -3.91 -17.32 7.37
CA GLU A 228 -4.21 -18.22 6.25
C GLU A 228 -2.94 -18.81 5.61
N VAL A 229 -1.76 -18.35 6.03
CA VAL A 229 -0.45 -18.82 5.54
C VAL A 229 -0.09 -20.16 6.18
N ARG A 230 0.33 -21.12 5.35
CA ARG A 230 0.90 -22.38 5.81
C ARG A 230 2.31 -22.14 6.37
N GLU A 231 2.54 -22.56 7.60
CA GLU A 231 3.84 -22.44 8.29
C GLU A 231 4.39 -20.98 8.29
N PRO A 232 3.64 -20.01 8.86
CA PRO A 232 3.96 -18.59 8.73
C PRO A 232 5.36 -18.24 9.25
N SER A 233 5.83 -18.90 10.32
CA SER A 233 7.17 -18.67 10.91
C SER A 233 8.34 -18.80 9.93
N ARG A 234 8.23 -19.67 8.91
CA ARG A 234 9.30 -19.95 7.95
C ARG A 234 9.03 -19.37 6.58
N VAL A 235 7.76 -19.40 6.15
CA VAL A 235 7.35 -19.02 4.81
C VAL A 235 7.22 -17.50 4.68
N TYR A 236 6.65 -16.83 5.69
CA TYR A 236 6.36 -15.41 5.63
C TYR A 236 7.61 -14.54 5.45
N PRO A 237 8.71 -14.70 6.22
CA PRO A 237 9.91 -13.88 6.04
C PRO A 237 10.52 -14.04 4.65
N LYS A 238 10.59 -15.28 4.12
CA LYS A 238 11.15 -15.55 2.79
C LYS A 238 10.31 -14.90 1.68
N ALA A 239 8.98 -14.99 1.79
CA ALA A 239 8.08 -14.37 0.83
C ALA A 239 8.17 -12.83 0.88
N LEU A 240 8.18 -12.25 2.09
CA LEU A 240 8.26 -10.80 2.30
C LEU A 240 9.56 -10.19 1.76
N PHE A 241 10.71 -10.70 2.19
CA PHE A 241 12.00 -10.17 1.75
C PHE A 241 12.27 -10.47 0.28
N GLY A 242 11.86 -11.65 -0.20
CA GLY A 242 11.96 -12.00 -1.62
C GLY A 242 11.17 -11.02 -2.48
N ALA A 243 9.90 -10.77 -2.14
CA ALA A 243 9.03 -9.90 -2.93
C ALA A 243 9.53 -8.44 -2.93
N LEU A 244 9.95 -7.91 -1.77
CA LEU A 244 10.54 -6.57 -1.67
C LEU A 244 11.84 -6.44 -2.46
N ALA A 245 12.73 -7.44 -2.40
CA ALA A 245 13.97 -7.42 -3.16
C ALA A 245 13.70 -7.46 -4.68
N THR A 246 12.76 -8.30 -5.12
CA THR A 246 12.36 -8.36 -6.54
C THR A 246 11.73 -7.04 -6.99
N ALA A 247 10.80 -6.48 -6.22
CA ALA A 247 10.19 -5.19 -6.53
C ALA A 247 11.25 -4.08 -6.60
N GLY A 248 12.18 -4.05 -5.63
CA GLY A 248 13.27 -3.10 -5.60
C GLY A 248 14.18 -3.16 -6.82
N VAL A 249 14.56 -4.36 -7.26
CA VAL A 249 15.35 -4.54 -8.49
C VAL A 249 14.57 -4.04 -9.71
N VAL A 250 13.30 -4.42 -9.85
CA VAL A 250 12.46 -3.98 -10.97
C VAL A 250 12.33 -2.46 -10.98
N TYR A 251 12.06 -1.83 -9.84
CA TYR A 251 11.93 -0.38 -9.75
C TYR A 251 13.22 0.35 -10.07
N VAL A 252 14.37 -0.10 -9.56
CA VAL A 252 15.66 0.49 -9.90
C VAL A 252 15.91 0.40 -11.41
N LEU A 253 15.62 -0.74 -12.03
CA LEU A 253 15.77 -0.93 -13.48
C LEU A 253 14.80 -0.04 -14.28
N VAL A 254 13.55 0.10 -13.84
CA VAL A 254 12.56 0.98 -14.48
C VAL A 254 12.97 2.46 -14.31
N GLY A 255 13.49 2.85 -13.15
CA GLY A 255 14.01 4.20 -12.92
C GLY A 255 15.19 4.52 -13.83
N LEU A 256 16.16 3.60 -13.96
CA LEU A 256 17.25 3.72 -14.92
C LEU A 256 16.73 3.80 -16.36
N ALA A 257 15.82 2.92 -16.74
CA ALA A 257 15.24 2.89 -18.08
C ALA A 257 14.52 4.21 -18.42
N SER A 258 13.74 4.74 -17.47
CA SER A 258 12.99 5.99 -17.67
C SER A 258 13.92 7.16 -17.90
N SER A 259 14.97 7.31 -17.09
CA SER A 259 15.97 8.38 -17.23
C SER A 259 16.76 8.31 -18.54
N ILE A 260 17.04 7.09 -19.02
CA ILE A 260 17.77 6.89 -20.28
C ILE A 260 16.88 7.24 -21.48
N ALA A 261 15.59 6.94 -21.40
CA ALA A 261 14.64 7.19 -22.47
C ALA A 261 14.34 8.68 -22.64
N LEU A 262 13.97 9.37 -21.55
CA LEU A 262 13.44 10.72 -21.62
C LEU A 262 14.12 11.67 -20.61
N PRO A 263 14.24 12.96 -20.95
CA PRO A 263 14.66 13.98 -19.99
C PRO A 263 13.67 14.08 -18.83
N ALA A 264 14.17 14.48 -17.65
CA ALA A 264 13.34 14.60 -16.45
C ALA A 264 12.16 15.57 -16.62
N SER A 265 12.30 16.62 -17.43
CA SER A 265 11.21 17.57 -17.73
C SER A 265 10.05 16.91 -18.48
N GLU A 266 10.33 16.04 -19.45
CA GLU A 266 9.28 15.34 -20.20
C GLU A 266 8.58 14.29 -19.34
N LEU A 267 9.33 13.63 -18.44
CA LEU A 267 8.76 12.71 -17.46
C LEU A 267 7.87 13.43 -16.45
N SER A 268 8.28 14.62 -15.97
CA SER A 268 7.53 15.37 -14.96
C SER A 268 6.26 16.01 -15.49
N ASP A 269 6.20 16.30 -16.79
CA ASP A 269 5.04 16.92 -17.44
C ASP A 269 3.98 15.88 -17.86
N SER A 270 4.34 14.60 -17.91
CA SER A 270 3.40 13.51 -18.26
C SER A 270 2.68 12.95 -17.03
N THR A 271 1.37 12.74 -17.17
CA THR A 271 0.56 12.03 -16.17
C THR A 271 0.62 10.51 -16.35
N GLY A 272 1.12 10.04 -17.49
CA GLY A 272 1.48 8.64 -17.79
C GLY A 272 2.95 8.48 -18.16
N PRO A 273 3.90 8.73 -17.23
CA PRO A 273 5.33 8.82 -17.54
C PRO A 273 5.91 7.53 -18.15
N LEU A 274 5.44 6.35 -17.70
CA LEU A 274 5.92 5.09 -18.27
C LEU A 274 5.35 4.84 -19.68
N LEU A 275 4.16 5.37 -19.99
CA LEU A 275 3.64 5.35 -21.35
C LEU A 275 4.52 6.22 -22.25
N ALA A 276 4.85 7.44 -21.80
CA ALA A 276 5.75 8.33 -22.54
C ALA A 276 7.11 7.66 -22.84
N VAL A 277 7.69 6.95 -21.86
CA VAL A 277 8.94 6.18 -22.06
C VAL A 277 8.79 5.11 -23.14
N VAL A 278 7.68 4.36 -23.15
CA VAL A 278 7.43 3.33 -24.16
C VAL A 278 7.22 3.95 -25.53
N SER A 279 6.46 5.03 -25.65
CA SER A 279 6.22 5.73 -26.92
C SER A 279 7.49 6.36 -27.48
N ALA A 280 8.35 6.91 -26.62
CA ALA A 280 9.61 7.54 -27.02
C ALA A 280 10.69 6.54 -27.51
N SER A 281 10.57 5.27 -27.12
CA SER A 281 11.55 4.24 -27.45
C SER A 281 11.67 3.90 -28.94
N GLY A 282 10.65 4.24 -29.73
CA GLY A 282 10.54 3.86 -31.15
C GLY A 282 10.30 2.37 -31.42
N VAL A 283 10.09 1.54 -30.40
CA VAL A 283 9.74 0.12 -30.55
C VAL A 283 8.28 0.03 -31.01
N PRO A 284 7.93 -0.84 -31.99
CA PRO A 284 6.58 -0.93 -32.57
C PRO A 284 5.57 -1.63 -31.65
N ILE A 285 5.50 -1.23 -30.38
CA ILE A 285 4.45 -1.63 -29.45
C ILE A 285 3.37 -0.55 -29.50
N PRO A 286 2.12 -0.90 -29.80
CA PRO A 286 1.05 0.08 -29.80
C PRO A 286 0.83 0.65 -28.40
N ASP A 287 0.75 1.98 -28.29
CA ASP A 287 0.53 2.70 -27.03
C ASP A 287 -0.68 2.16 -26.24
N TRP A 288 -1.77 1.83 -26.94
CA TRP A 288 -2.98 1.29 -26.32
C TRP A 288 -2.74 -0.03 -25.58
N VAL A 289 -1.78 -0.86 -26.01
CA VAL A 289 -1.46 -2.13 -25.32
C VAL A 289 -0.84 -1.82 -23.97
N PHE A 290 0.12 -0.90 -23.94
CA PHE A 290 0.78 -0.50 -22.70
C PHE A 290 -0.18 0.23 -21.76
N SER A 291 -0.98 1.16 -22.30
CA SER A 291 -2.02 1.87 -21.55
C SER A 291 -3.02 0.90 -20.92
N LEU A 292 -3.43 -0.16 -21.62
CA LEU A 292 -4.32 -1.17 -21.04
C LEU A 292 -3.67 -1.89 -19.85
N ILE A 293 -2.38 -2.24 -19.94
CA ILE A 293 -1.64 -2.87 -18.84
C ILE A 293 -1.57 -1.92 -17.63
N ALA A 294 -1.24 -0.65 -17.87
CA ALA A 294 -1.18 0.36 -16.82
C ALA A 294 -2.56 0.62 -16.17
N LEU A 295 -3.64 0.69 -16.96
CA LEU A 295 -5.01 0.85 -16.44
C LEU A 295 -5.42 -0.35 -15.58
N VAL A 296 -5.06 -1.57 -15.97
CA VAL A 296 -5.32 -2.77 -15.18
C VAL A 296 -4.54 -2.72 -13.85
N ALA A 297 -3.26 -2.33 -13.88
CA ALA A 297 -2.43 -2.17 -12.68
C ALA A 297 -3.03 -1.13 -11.70
N VAL A 298 -3.40 0.04 -12.21
CA VAL A 298 -3.99 1.14 -11.43
C VAL A 298 -5.36 0.76 -10.88
N ALA A 299 -6.19 0.08 -11.68
CA ALA A 299 -7.48 -0.39 -11.22
C ALA A 299 -7.39 -1.49 -10.17
N ASN A 300 -6.44 -2.41 -10.29
CA ASN A 300 -6.21 -3.43 -9.29
C ASN A 300 -5.79 -2.79 -7.95
N GLY A 301 -4.81 -1.89 -7.95
CA GLY A 301 -4.38 -1.18 -6.74
C GLY A 301 -5.51 -0.39 -6.07
N ALA A 302 -6.31 0.35 -6.86
CA ALA A 302 -7.45 1.11 -6.35
C ALA A 302 -8.57 0.20 -5.79
N LEU A 303 -8.82 -0.95 -6.43
CA LEU A 303 -9.80 -1.92 -5.96
C LEU A 303 -9.37 -2.54 -4.63
N LEU A 304 -8.13 -3.04 -4.53
CA LEU A 304 -7.60 -3.68 -3.32
C LEU A 304 -7.59 -2.74 -2.12
N THR A 305 -7.12 -1.51 -2.30
CA THR A 305 -7.10 -0.48 -1.25
C THR A 305 -8.50 -0.09 -0.79
N MET A 306 -9.48 -0.02 -1.69
CA MET A 306 -10.89 0.23 -1.34
C MET A 306 -11.55 -0.93 -0.62
N ILE A 307 -11.23 -2.18 -1.01
CA ILE A 307 -11.68 -3.38 -0.29
C ILE A 307 -11.12 -3.36 1.14
N MET A 308 -9.81 -3.17 1.30
CA MET A 308 -9.16 -3.07 2.61
C MET A 308 -9.81 -1.97 3.46
N SER A 309 -9.96 -0.76 2.90
CA SER A 309 -10.53 0.39 3.60
C SER A 309 -11.96 0.12 4.10
N SER A 310 -12.80 -0.48 3.25
CA SER A 310 -14.18 -0.81 3.63
C SER A 310 -14.25 -1.89 4.72
N ARG A 311 -13.37 -2.90 4.69
CA ARG A 311 -13.30 -3.98 5.70
C ARG A 311 -12.76 -3.47 7.03
N VAL A 312 -11.72 -2.64 7.02
CA VAL A 312 -11.17 -2.01 8.23
C VAL A 312 -12.22 -1.10 8.88
N THR A 313 -12.90 -0.27 8.09
CA THR A 313 -14.00 0.59 8.57
C THR A 313 -15.10 -0.23 9.23
N TYR A 314 -15.53 -1.32 8.59
CA TYR A 314 -16.52 -2.23 9.15
C TYR A 314 -16.06 -2.87 10.46
N GLY A 315 -14.84 -3.42 10.50
CA GLY A 315 -14.29 -4.06 11.70
C GLY A 315 -14.16 -3.09 12.88
N MET A 316 -13.74 -1.85 12.62
CA MET A 316 -13.70 -0.80 13.64
C MET A 316 -15.11 -0.40 14.13
N ALA A 317 -16.11 -0.39 13.23
CA ALA A 317 -17.49 -0.10 13.59
C ALA A 317 -18.12 -1.22 14.43
N GLU A 318 -17.86 -2.50 14.13
CA GLU A 318 -18.29 -3.62 14.98
C GLU A 318 -17.69 -3.56 16.38
N GLN A 319 -16.42 -3.16 16.49
CA GLN A 319 -15.75 -2.95 17.78
C GLN A 319 -16.20 -1.67 18.51
N ARG A 320 -17.22 -0.96 18.00
CA ARG A 320 -17.75 0.31 18.54
C ARG A 320 -16.70 1.43 18.61
N LEU A 321 -15.67 1.35 17.78
CA LEU A 321 -14.65 2.38 17.63
C LEU A 321 -15.06 3.46 16.61
N LEU A 322 -16.01 3.13 15.72
CA LEU A 322 -16.64 4.04 14.77
C LEU A 322 -18.17 4.06 14.96
N PRO A 323 -18.89 5.07 14.41
CA PRO A 323 -20.36 5.12 14.48
C PRO A 323 -21.02 3.84 13.99
N ALA A 324 -22.00 3.32 14.74
CA ALA A 324 -22.68 2.05 14.45
C ALA A 324 -23.35 1.99 13.06
N LEU A 325 -23.65 3.15 12.46
CA LEU A 325 -24.16 3.24 11.10
C LEU A 325 -23.21 2.64 10.06
N LEU A 326 -21.90 2.67 10.31
CA LEU A 326 -20.87 2.13 9.41
C LEU A 326 -20.76 0.60 9.47
N ALA A 327 -21.34 -0.04 10.49
CA ALA A 327 -21.40 -1.50 10.64
C ALA A 327 -22.60 -2.14 9.90
N LYS A 328 -23.36 -1.38 9.09
CA LYS A 328 -24.52 -1.93 8.37
C LYS A 328 -24.07 -2.71 7.14
N VAL A 329 -24.63 -3.92 6.99
CA VAL A 329 -24.37 -4.82 5.86
C VAL A 329 -25.60 -5.00 4.97
N LEU A 330 -25.37 -5.33 3.70
CA LEU A 330 -26.42 -5.68 2.75
C LEU A 330 -27.09 -7.02 3.14
N PRO A 331 -28.45 -7.12 3.16
CA PRO A 331 -29.16 -8.30 3.66
C PRO A 331 -28.79 -9.62 2.99
N ASN A 332 -28.57 -9.60 1.66
CA ASN A 332 -28.32 -10.83 0.88
C ASN A 332 -26.83 -11.16 0.69
N ARG A 333 -25.94 -10.15 0.68
CA ARG A 333 -24.52 -10.34 0.34
C ARG A 333 -23.57 -10.16 1.52
N LYS A 334 -24.06 -9.68 2.67
CA LYS A 334 -23.27 -9.38 3.87
C LYS A 334 -22.09 -8.43 3.61
N THR A 335 -22.14 -7.65 2.53
CA THR A 335 -21.14 -6.63 2.20
C THR A 335 -21.44 -5.33 2.97
N PRO A 336 -20.43 -4.66 3.55
CA PRO A 336 -20.61 -3.49 4.40
C PRO A 336 -20.86 -2.22 3.58
N TRP A 337 -22.07 -2.08 3.02
CA TRP A 337 -22.38 -1.03 2.04
C TRP A 337 -22.21 0.39 2.58
N THR A 338 -22.51 0.63 3.86
CA THR A 338 -22.34 1.96 4.48
C THR A 338 -20.88 2.35 4.59
N ALA A 339 -20.00 1.38 4.91
CA ALA A 339 -18.56 1.60 4.94
C ALA A 339 -18.05 1.90 3.52
N ILE A 340 -18.49 1.12 2.52
CA ILE A 340 -18.12 1.32 1.12
C ILE A 340 -18.51 2.72 0.65
N VAL A 341 -19.75 3.15 0.89
CA VAL A 341 -20.23 4.48 0.48
C VAL A 341 -19.42 5.56 1.20
N ALA A 342 -19.21 5.45 2.51
CA ALA A 342 -18.47 6.45 3.28
C ALA A 342 -17.02 6.60 2.80
N THR A 343 -16.29 5.49 2.63
CA THR A 343 -14.89 5.53 2.15
C THR A 343 -14.81 6.04 0.71
N THR A 344 -15.76 5.68 -0.14
CA THR A 344 -15.81 6.15 -1.54
C THR A 344 -16.07 7.65 -1.61
N VAL A 345 -17.02 8.17 -0.83
CA VAL A 345 -17.30 9.61 -0.79
C VAL A 345 -16.08 10.39 -0.31
N VAL A 346 -15.37 9.91 0.72
CA VAL A 346 -14.12 10.55 1.18
C VAL A 346 -13.06 10.51 0.09
N ALA A 347 -12.88 9.37 -0.61
CA ALA A 347 -11.95 9.28 -1.74
C ALA A 347 -12.30 10.28 -2.86
N MET A 348 -13.59 10.40 -3.24
CA MET A 348 -14.06 11.36 -4.23
C MET A 348 -13.83 12.81 -3.82
N LEU A 349 -13.98 13.14 -2.53
CA LEU A 349 -13.68 14.48 -2.04
C LEU A 349 -12.18 14.78 -2.10
N LEU A 350 -11.33 13.79 -1.81
CA LEU A 350 -9.88 13.93 -1.92
C LEU A 350 -9.42 14.15 -3.36
N THR A 351 -10.09 13.54 -4.36
CA THR A 351 -9.78 13.81 -5.79
C THR A 351 -10.10 15.22 -6.24
N LEU A 352 -10.93 15.98 -5.48
CA LEU A 352 -11.24 17.37 -5.79
C LEU A 352 -10.18 18.36 -5.26
N VAL A 353 -9.38 17.95 -4.28
CA VAL A 353 -8.55 18.85 -3.46
C VAL A 353 -7.06 18.48 -3.50
N GLY A 354 -6.73 17.23 -3.84
CA GLY A 354 -5.37 16.73 -3.91
C GLY A 354 -4.96 16.31 -5.31
N ASP A 355 -3.70 16.58 -5.66
CA ASP A 355 -3.02 15.99 -6.82
C ASP A 355 -2.36 14.65 -6.44
N VAL A 356 -2.03 13.82 -7.43
CA VAL A 356 -1.48 12.47 -7.28
C VAL A 356 -0.25 12.46 -6.35
N GLY A 357 0.67 13.41 -6.52
CA GLY A 357 1.87 13.51 -5.67
C GLY A 357 1.55 13.81 -4.20
N VAL A 358 0.74 14.85 -3.94
CA VAL A 358 0.35 15.25 -2.58
C VAL A 358 -0.44 14.14 -1.87
N LEU A 359 -1.33 13.46 -2.60
CA LEU A 359 -2.07 12.32 -2.05
C LEU A 359 -1.13 11.15 -1.72
N ALA A 360 -0.16 10.83 -2.58
CA ALA A 360 0.82 9.79 -2.31
C ALA A 360 1.71 10.13 -1.10
N GLU A 361 2.20 11.36 -0.98
CA GLU A 361 2.95 11.83 0.19
C GLU A 361 2.10 11.77 1.46
N THR A 362 0.82 12.11 1.39
CA THR A 362 -0.13 12.01 2.52
C THR A 362 -0.33 10.57 2.97
N VAL A 363 -0.41 9.62 2.02
CA VAL A 363 -0.46 8.18 2.32
C VAL A 363 0.81 7.75 3.05
N VAL A 364 1.98 8.14 2.52
CA VAL A 364 3.27 7.83 3.16
C VAL A 364 3.31 8.39 4.57
N LEU A 365 2.98 9.67 4.77
CA LEU A 365 2.97 10.31 6.09
C LEU A 365 2.08 9.54 7.09
N LEU A 366 0.86 9.18 6.69
CA LEU A 366 -0.05 8.41 7.55
C LEU A 366 0.52 7.03 7.90
N LEU A 367 1.16 6.36 6.94
CA LEU A 367 1.80 5.06 7.15
C LEU A 367 3.09 5.17 7.97
N LEU A 368 3.83 6.27 7.91
CA LEU A 368 5.00 6.49 8.77
C LEU A 368 4.59 6.46 10.26
N PHE A 369 3.42 6.99 10.64
CA PHE A 369 2.91 6.82 12.00
C PHE A 369 2.63 5.35 12.36
N VAL A 370 2.06 4.58 11.43
CA VAL A 370 1.80 3.14 11.58
C VAL A 370 3.11 2.37 11.71
N PHE A 371 4.13 2.72 10.93
CA PHE A 371 5.43 2.08 10.90
C PHE A 371 6.27 2.43 12.12
N ILE A 372 6.26 3.67 12.61
CA ILE A 372 6.85 4.02 13.91
C ILE A 372 6.21 3.17 15.01
N SER A 373 4.87 3.10 15.03
CA SER A 373 4.13 2.31 16.00
C SER A 373 4.50 0.82 15.95
N THR A 374 4.68 0.26 14.75
CA THR A 374 5.04 -1.15 14.55
C THR A 374 6.49 -1.43 14.97
N ASN A 375 7.44 -0.57 14.57
CA ASN A 375 8.85 -0.71 14.96
C ASN A 375 9.03 -0.62 16.48
N VAL A 376 8.31 0.29 17.15
CA VAL A 376 8.30 0.37 18.61
C VAL A 376 7.59 -0.85 19.23
N ALA A 377 6.49 -1.31 18.63
CA ALA A 377 5.76 -2.49 19.11
C ALA A 377 6.62 -3.75 19.12
N VAL A 378 7.47 -3.99 18.10
CA VAL A 378 8.46 -5.09 18.10
C VAL A 378 9.34 -5.04 19.34
N LEU A 379 9.93 -3.88 19.61
CA LEU A 379 10.88 -3.70 20.71
C LEU A 379 10.22 -3.94 22.07
N VAL A 380 8.98 -3.48 22.24
CA VAL A 380 8.19 -3.70 23.46
C VAL A 380 7.79 -5.17 23.61
N LEU A 381 7.25 -5.77 22.55
CA LEU A 381 6.69 -7.13 22.57
C LEU A 381 7.76 -8.22 22.62
N ARG A 382 9.04 -7.92 22.39
CA ARG A 382 10.15 -8.89 22.62
C ARG A 382 10.22 -9.42 24.05
N ARG A 383 9.65 -8.70 25.03
CA ARG A 383 9.56 -9.17 26.43
C ARG A 383 8.56 -10.32 26.60
N ASP A 384 7.56 -10.42 25.73
CA ASP A 384 6.59 -11.51 25.76
C ASP A 384 7.25 -12.80 25.29
N ARG A 385 7.10 -13.88 26.06
CA ARG A 385 7.55 -15.22 25.64
C ARG A 385 6.42 -15.95 24.91
N VAL A 386 6.75 -16.55 23.78
CA VAL A 386 5.90 -17.45 23.02
C VAL A 386 6.62 -18.80 22.89
N ASP A 387 5.87 -19.90 22.93
CA ASP A 387 6.43 -21.25 22.96
C ASP A 387 6.87 -21.77 21.59
N HIS A 388 6.64 -21.01 20.51
CA HIS A 388 6.98 -21.39 19.14
C HIS A 388 8.11 -20.55 18.53
N ASP A 389 8.82 -21.15 17.59
CA ASP A 389 9.86 -20.48 16.81
C ASP A 389 9.25 -19.38 15.93
N HIS A 390 9.90 -18.23 15.93
CA HIS A 390 9.53 -17.07 15.11
C HIS A 390 10.78 -16.38 14.59
N PHE A 391 10.62 -15.60 13.52
CA PHE A 391 11.71 -14.81 12.97
C PHE A 391 12.05 -13.68 13.94
N ARG A 392 13.34 -13.43 14.17
CA ARG A 392 13.80 -12.34 15.03
C ARG A 392 14.81 -11.49 14.29
N VAL A 393 14.47 -10.22 14.08
CA VAL A 393 15.36 -9.27 13.40
C VAL A 393 16.42 -8.76 14.38
N TRP A 394 17.56 -8.27 13.90
CA TRP A 394 18.54 -7.63 14.78
C TRP A 394 17.96 -6.37 15.42
N THR A 395 18.27 -6.13 16.70
CA THR A 395 17.66 -5.01 17.48
C THR A 395 17.92 -3.64 16.89
N PHE A 396 19.02 -3.45 16.18
CA PHE A 396 19.29 -2.16 15.53
C PHE A 396 18.34 -1.87 14.36
N VAL A 397 17.74 -2.90 13.74
CA VAL A 397 16.87 -2.74 12.57
C VAL A 397 15.58 -1.98 12.90
N PRO A 398 14.78 -2.36 13.94
CA PRO A 398 13.63 -1.56 14.34
C PRO A 398 14.01 -0.15 14.81
N VAL A 399 15.18 0.03 15.43
CA VAL A 399 15.66 1.35 15.88
C VAL A 399 15.98 2.25 14.68
N LEU A 400 16.68 1.72 13.68
CA LEU A 400 16.90 2.43 12.41
C LEU A 400 15.58 2.66 11.66
N GLY A 401 14.62 1.74 11.75
CA GLY A 401 13.28 1.91 11.19
C GLY A 401 12.51 3.08 11.83
N VAL A 402 12.59 3.24 13.16
CA VAL A 402 12.02 4.43 13.82
C VAL A 402 12.77 5.69 13.37
N ALA A 403 14.11 5.66 13.37
CA ALA A 403 14.92 6.81 12.98
C ALA A 403 14.65 7.24 11.54
N SER A 404 14.53 6.30 10.60
CA SER A 404 14.21 6.58 9.20
C SER A 404 12.80 7.16 9.04
N CYS A 405 11.80 6.61 9.75
CA CYS A 405 10.44 7.15 9.70
C CYS A 405 10.39 8.58 10.25
N VAL A 406 11.07 8.86 11.38
CA VAL A 406 11.15 10.22 11.94
C VAL A 406 11.85 11.15 10.97
N LEU A 407 12.94 10.71 10.34
CA LEU A 407 13.66 11.50 9.34
C LEU A 407 12.76 11.83 8.15
N LEU A 408 12.05 10.87 7.57
CA LEU A 408 11.10 11.11 6.48
C LEU A 408 9.95 12.05 6.89
N LEU A 409 9.44 11.95 8.12
CA LEU A 409 8.40 12.87 8.63
C LEU A 409 8.85 14.34 8.63
N THR A 410 10.14 14.60 8.90
CA THR A 410 10.67 15.98 8.92
C THR A 410 10.81 16.60 7.54
N GLN A 411 10.80 15.80 6.48
CA GLN A 411 10.96 16.25 5.10
C GLN A 411 9.62 16.47 4.38
N GLN A 412 8.49 16.16 5.04
CA GLN A 412 7.15 16.32 4.47
C GLN A 412 6.73 17.78 4.36
N SER A 413 6.02 18.14 3.29
CA SER A 413 5.51 19.49 3.08
C SER A 413 4.42 19.87 4.10
N GLY A 414 4.26 21.17 4.36
CA GLY A 414 3.22 21.68 5.27
C GLY A 414 1.79 21.36 4.81
N GLN A 415 1.58 21.26 3.49
CA GLN A 415 0.28 20.88 2.92
C GLN A 415 -0.06 19.42 3.22
N VAL A 416 0.92 18.51 3.10
CA VAL A 416 0.75 17.09 3.43
C VAL A 416 0.47 16.91 4.93
N TRP A 417 1.17 17.65 5.78
CA TRP A 417 0.88 17.71 7.21
C TRP A 417 -0.54 18.19 7.51
N LEU A 418 -1.03 19.21 6.81
CA LEU A 418 -2.39 19.70 6.96
C LEU A 418 -3.42 18.63 6.59
N TYR A 419 -3.24 17.94 5.46
CA TYR A 419 -4.17 16.87 5.03
C TYR A 419 -4.17 15.71 6.01
N ALA A 420 -2.99 15.24 6.42
CA ALA A 420 -2.86 14.20 7.43
C ALA A 420 -3.49 14.63 8.77
N ALA A 421 -3.27 15.86 9.22
CA ALA A 421 -3.85 16.39 10.45
C ALA A 421 -5.38 16.47 10.38
N ILE A 422 -5.95 16.91 9.25
CA ILE A 422 -7.40 16.93 9.04
C ILE A 422 -7.98 15.51 9.12
N LEU A 423 -7.36 14.55 8.40
CA LEU A 423 -7.81 13.15 8.43
C LEU A 423 -7.73 12.56 9.84
N LEU A 424 -6.61 12.75 10.54
CA LEU A 424 -6.44 12.28 11.92
C LEU A 424 -7.42 12.96 12.88
N ALA A 425 -7.67 14.26 12.73
CA ALA A 425 -8.66 14.99 13.53
C ALA A 425 -10.07 14.42 13.32
N VAL A 426 -10.45 14.10 12.08
CA VAL A 426 -11.71 13.40 11.78
C VAL A 426 -11.75 12.05 12.49
N GLY A 427 -10.66 11.28 12.47
CA GLY A 427 -10.57 10.01 13.19
C GLY A 427 -10.77 10.16 14.70
N VAL A 428 -10.11 11.14 15.31
CA VAL A 428 -10.26 11.45 16.75
C VAL A 428 -11.70 11.85 17.08
N VAL A 429 -12.32 12.70 16.27
CA VAL A 429 -13.72 13.09 16.44
C VAL A 429 -14.64 11.88 16.35
N LEU A 430 -14.45 11.02 15.33
CA LEU A 430 -15.24 9.80 15.16
C LEU A 430 -15.08 8.85 16.35
N TYR A 431 -13.87 8.72 16.90
CA TYR A 431 -13.61 7.92 18.11
C TYR A 431 -14.39 8.44 19.32
N PHE A 432 -14.37 9.76 19.56
CA PHE A 432 -15.13 10.34 20.67
C PHE A 432 -16.64 10.22 20.46
N VAL A 433 -17.14 10.45 19.24
CA VAL A 433 -18.55 10.27 18.89
C VAL A 433 -18.99 8.82 19.11
N ALA A 434 -18.19 7.84 18.68
CA ALA A 434 -18.46 6.43 18.90
C ALA A 434 -18.50 6.08 20.39
N ARG A 435 -17.56 6.61 21.18
CA ARG A 435 -17.51 6.38 22.64
C ARG A 435 -18.71 6.99 23.39
N ILE A 436 -19.17 8.17 22.97
CA ILE A 436 -20.35 8.82 23.56
C ILE A 436 -21.62 8.05 23.20
N THR A 437 -21.75 7.62 21.94
CA THR A 437 -22.93 6.89 21.45
C THR A 437 -23.00 5.46 22.03
N GLY A 438 -21.85 4.79 22.16
CA GLY A 438 -21.75 3.46 22.79
C GLY A 438 -22.09 3.45 24.28
N ARG A 439 -21.82 4.55 25.01
CA ARG A 439 -22.24 4.72 26.41
C ARG A 439 -23.75 4.92 26.58
N ARG A 440 -24.44 5.51 25.60
CA ARG A 440 -25.91 5.65 25.62
C ARG A 440 -26.62 4.31 25.37
N SER A 441 -26.15 3.53 24.39
CA SER A 441 -26.72 2.20 24.11
C SER A 441 -26.56 1.20 25.26
N GLY A 442 -25.52 1.33 26.09
CA GLY A 442 -25.37 0.50 27.31
C GLY A 442 -26.37 0.85 28.41
N ARG A 443 -26.69 2.14 28.59
CA ARG A 443 -27.69 2.61 29.58
C ARG A 443 -29.12 2.24 29.17
N ASP A 444 -29.43 2.24 27.87
CA ASP A 444 -30.75 1.82 27.39
C ASP A 444 -30.96 0.30 27.48
N HIS A 445 -29.89 -0.50 27.39
CA HIS A 445 -29.96 -1.96 27.59
C HIS A 445 -30.14 -2.33 29.07
N GLU A 446 -29.46 -1.65 30.00
CA GLU A 446 -29.70 -1.83 31.44
C GLU A 446 -31.10 -1.35 31.87
N ALA A 447 -31.62 -0.28 31.27
CA ALA A 447 -32.98 0.21 31.57
C ALA A 447 -34.09 -0.70 31.02
N GLY A 448 -33.82 -1.49 29.97
CA GLY A 448 -34.76 -2.46 29.40
C GLY A 448 -34.78 -3.83 30.11
N VAL A 449 -33.72 -4.19 30.85
CA VAL A 449 -33.63 -5.44 31.62
C VAL A 449 -34.25 -5.30 33.04
N ILE A 450 -34.51 -4.06 33.49
CA ILE A 450 -35.12 -3.76 34.79
C ILE A 450 -36.66 -3.53 34.68
N ARG A 451 -37.26 -3.72 33.49
CA ARG A 451 -38.71 -3.61 33.29
C ARG A 451 -39.40 -4.93 33.03
#